data_AF-A0AAI8ZG09-F1
#
_entry.id   AF-A0AAI8ZG09-F1
#
_cell.length_a   1.000
_cell.length_b   1.000
_cell.length_c   1.000
_cell.angle_alpha   90.00
_cell.angle_beta   90.00
_cell.angle_gamma   90.00
#
_symmetry.space_group_name_H-M   'P 1'
#
loop_
_entity.id
_entity.type
_entity.pdbx_description
1 polymer ?
#
loop_
_entity_poly.entity_id
_entity_poly.type
_entity_poly.pdbx_seq_one_letter_code
_entity_poly.pdbx_strand_id
1 'polypeptide(L)'
;MTEPALVADPKPRRALLDITRIYAEPAALELPRGQEIVGAWPDATIVEVASHWQIPEVHGDEANVARWVRIKTEALVVGVKKSLVTRPNGRSADFIAPSTANGCAMACAYCYVPRRKGYSNPITVFANIEQIQRHGARHIAKQGPKVEPNQCDPEAWVYDIGENSDCSADARVSENVRDLVELFRMSPTATASFATNHVNREMLQWDPMGRTRVRFSLMPEAVARVTDIRTSPIPERIAAIDDFVEAGYEVHLNFSPVILTPGWRSEWEQLLRTLDDTLAPATKAQLAAEVIMLTHNEQLHEVNMGWHPNAEELIWQPGMQERKVSENGAINVRYRRGLKGDAVAEFTALVRRIMPYCRIRYAF
;
A
#
# COMPACT_ATOMS: atom_id res chain seq x y z
N MET A 1 10.62 27.19 -31.29
CA MET A 1 10.36 27.46 -29.85
C MET A 1 10.39 26.12 -29.15
N THR A 2 11.53 25.77 -28.59
CA THR A 2 11.75 24.55 -27.81
C THR A 2 11.04 24.68 -26.47
N GLU A 3 10.12 23.76 -26.18
CA GLU A 3 9.54 23.58 -24.85
C GLU A 3 10.66 23.40 -23.81
N PRO A 4 10.56 24.03 -22.63
CA PRO A 4 11.52 23.79 -21.59
C PRO A 4 11.30 22.37 -21.05
N ALA A 5 12.34 21.53 -21.18
CA ALA A 5 12.39 20.26 -20.48
C ALA A 5 12.16 20.51 -18.98
N LEU A 6 11.17 19.82 -18.41
CA LEU A 6 10.96 19.73 -16.97
C LEU A 6 12.27 19.23 -16.34
N VAL A 7 13.00 20.16 -15.73
CA VAL A 7 14.19 19.85 -14.95
C VAL A 7 13.71 19.00 -13.78
N ALA A 8 14.06 17.71 -13.78
CA ALA A 8 13.82 16.83 -12.66
C ALA A 8 14.45 17.46 -11.41
N ASP A 9 13.62 17.75 -10.40
CA ASP A 9 14.09 18.20 -9.10
C ASP A 9 15.05 17.14 -8.53
N PRO A 10 16.29 17.49 -8.17
CA PRO A 10 17.24 16.53 -7.59
C PRO A 10 16.94 16.17 -6.12
N LYS A 11 15.86 16.69 -5.49
CA LYS A 11 15.51 16.40 -4.08
C LYS A 11 14.15 15.71 -3.76
N PRO A 12 13.61 14.72 -4.50
CA PRO A 12 12.35 14.05 -4.12
C PRO A 12 12.55 12.89 -3.14
N ARG A 13 13.73 12.24 -3.11
CA ARG A 13 13.98 11.04 -2.28
C ARG A 13 14.07 11.33 -0.78
N ARG A 14 14.50 12.53 -0.38
CA ARG A 14 14.87 12.86 1.02
C ARG A 14 13.69 13.17 1.96
N ALA A 15 12.49 13.46 1.44
CA ALA A 15 11.36 13.85 2.31
C ALA A 15 10.80 12.67 3.13
N LEU A 16 10.86 11.45 2.58
CA LEU A 16 10.36 10.24 3.24
C LEU A 16 11.48 9.35 3.80
N LEU A 17 12.68 9.37 3.19
CA LEU A 17 13.78 8.47 3.53
C LEU A 17 15.07 9.26 3.74
N ASP A 18 15.83 8.87 4.77
CA ASP A 18 17.19 9.37 5.04
C ASP A 18 18.05 8.17 5.45
N ILE A 19 18.30 7.27 4.49
CA ILE A 19 18.91 5.98 4.77
C ILE A 19 20.37 6.18 5.20
N THR A 20 20.64 5.89 6.47
CA THR A 20 21.99 5.94 7.06
C THR A 20 22.52 4.55 7.39
N ARG A 21 21.66 3.52 7.40
CA ARG A 21 22.05 2.13 7.64
C ARG A 21 21.32 1.19 6.70
N ILE A 22 22.09 0.35 6.01
CA ILE A 22 21.59 -0.70 5.12
C ILE A 22 21.95 -2.06 5.70
N TYR A 23 20.96 -2.88 6.03
CA TYR A 23 21.18 -4.28 6.38
C TYR A 23 21.03 -5.13 5.13
N ALA A 24 22.08 -5.82 4.71
CA ALA A 24 22.07 -6.53 3.44
C ALA A 24 22.42 -8.01 3.59
N GLU A 25 21.65 -8.89 2.95
CA GLU A 25 22.10 -10.26 2.73
C GLU A 25 23.26 -10.24 1.73
N PRO A 26 24.37 -10.99 1.94
CA PRO A 26 25.50 -11.00 1.00
C PRO A 26 25.09 -11.35 -0.42
N ALA A 27 24.20 -12.34 -0.58
CA ALA A 27 23.66 -12.72 -1.89
C ALA A 27 22.86 -11.60 -2.58
N ALA A 28 22.32 -10.64 -1.84
CA ALA A 28 21.63 -9.50 -2.42
C ALA A 28 22.62 -8.45 -2.95
N LEU A 29 23.78 -8.28 -2.30
CA LEU A 29 24.84 -7.36 -2.72
C LEU A 29 25.51 -7.78 -4.03
N GLU A 30 25.49 -9.08 -4.33
CA GLU A 30 26.00 -9.63 -5.60
C GLU A 30 25.05 -9.41 -6.79
N LEU A 31 23.79 -9.05 -6.55
CA LEU A 31 22.81 -8.85 -7.61
C LEU A 31 22.86 -7.41 -8.14
N PRO A 32 22.68 -7.19 -9.46
CA PRO A 32 22.72 -5.85 -10.05
C PRO A 32 21.80 -4.85 -9.33
N ARG A 33 20.54 -5.24 -9.08
CA ARG A 33 19.58 -4.39 -8.36
C ARG A 33 20.03 -4.08 -6.93
N GLY A 34 20.71 -5.01 -6.25
CA GLY A 34 21.24 -4.76 -4.91
C GLY A 34 22.37 -3.73 -4.93
N GLN A 35 23.26 -3.82 -5.91
CA GLN A 35 24.34 -2.83 -6.13
C GLN A 35 23.77 -1.45 -6.44
N GLU A 36 22.73 -1.35 -7.28
CA GLU A 36 22.05 -0.09 -7.58
C GLU A 36 21.40 0.54 -6.34
N ILE A 37 20.71 -0.27 -5.53
CA ILE A 37 20.05 0.19 -4.30
C ILE A 37 21.08 0.72 -3.30
N VAL A 38 22.18 -0.01 -3.09
CA VAL A 38 23.25 0.43 -2.19
C VAL A 38 23.95 1.67 -2.75
N GLY A 39 24.22 1.71 -4.05
CA GLY A 39 24.85 2.84 -4.72
C GLY A 39 24.01 4.13 -4.67
N ALA A 40 22.69 4.03 -4.48
CA ALA A 40 21.81 5.18 -4.28
C ALA A 40 22.01 5.87 -2.92
N TRP A 41 22.68 5.22 -1.97
CA TRP A 41 22.93 5.70 -0.61
C TRP A 41 24.41 5.52 -0.24
N PRO A 42 25.33 6.23 -0.90
CA PRO A 42 26.78 6.00 -0.77
C PRO A 42 27.33 6.26 0.63
N ASP A 43 26.64 7.09 1.43
CA ASP A 43 27.03 7.45 2.79
C ASP A 43 26.46 6.50 3.86
N ALA A 44 25.59 5.56 3.48
CA ALA A 44 24.97 4.64 4.42
C ALA A 44 25.97 3.57 4.90
N THR A 45 25.94 3.26 6.20
CA THR A 45 26.70 2.13 6.74
C THR A 45 26.04 0.82 6.33
N ILE A 46 26.79 -0.05 5.65
CA ILE A 46 26.32 -1.38 5.26
C ILE A 46 26.64 -2.37 6.39
N VAL A 47 25.62 -3.12 6.81
CA VAL A 47 25.70 -4.18 7.81
C VAL A 47 25.27 -5.47 7.15
N GLU A 48 26.20 -6.40 6.94
CA GLU A 48 25.85 -7.72 6.41
C GLU A 48 25.03 -8.52 7.42
N VAL A 49 23.95 -9.15 6.95
CA VAL A 49 23.06 -9.98 7.78
C VAL A 49 22.82 -11.32 7.11
N ALA A 50 22.74 -12.39 7.89
CA ALA A 50 22.47 -13.73 7.36
C ALA A 50 21.04 -13.87 6.79
N SER A 51 20.12 -13.03 7.23
CA SER A 51 18.71 -13.09 6.86
C SER A 51 18.02 -11.73 6.99
N HIS A 52 17.32 -11.31 5.94
CA HIS A 52 16.47 -10.11 5.96
C HIS A 52 15.29 -10.19 6.95
N TRP A 53 15.02 -11.37 7.52
CA TRP A 53 13.97 -11.58 8.53
C TRP A 53 14.45 -11.48 9.98
N GLN A 54 15.73 -11.69 10.25
CA GLN A 54 16.26 -11.86 11.60
C GLN A 54 17.32 -10.79 11.89
N ILE A 55 16.86 -9.56 12.03
CA ILE A 55 17.72 -8.39 12.27
C ILE A 55 17.28 -7.72 13.59
N PRO A 56 17.93 -8.01 14.72
CA PRO A 56 17.52 -7.48 16.03
C PRO A 56 17.35 -5.95 16.08
N GLU A 57 18.22 -5.23 15.37
CA GLU A 57 18.21 -3.75 15.34
C GLU A 57 16.96 -3.14 14.69
N VAL A 58 16.15 -3.93 13.97
CA VAL A 58 14.91 -3.46 13.33
C VAL A 58 13.72 -4.41 13.56
N HIS A 59 13.94 -5.59 14.13
CA HIS A 59 12.95 -6.65 14.36
C HIS A 59 13.14 -7.29 15.74
N GLY A 60 12.03 -7.60 16.42
CA GLY A 60 12.05 -8.42 17.64
C GLY A 60 12.44 -7.73 18.96
N ASP A 61 12.96 -6.51 18.94
CA ASP A 61 13.37 -5.78 20.15
C ASP A 61 12.38 -4.65 20.53
N GLU A 62 11.81 -4.72 21.74
CA GLU A 62 10.88 -3.73 22.31
C GLU A 62 11.49 -2.33 22.42
N ALA A 63 12.81 -2.21 22.58
CA ALA A 63 13.49 -0.91 22.58
C ALA A 63 13.30 -0.13 21.27
N ASN A 64 12.93 -0.83 20.18
CA ASN A 64 12.65 -0.20 18.89
C ASN A 64 11.34 0.59 18.87
N VAL A 65 10.42 0.37 19.81
CA VAL A 65 9.12 1.06 19.87
C VAL A 65 9.31 2.57 19.97
N ALA A 66 10.17 3.03 20.88
CA ALA A 66 10.48 4.46 21.03
C ALA A 66 11.16 5.07 19.77
N ARG A 67 11.71 4.24 18.90
CA ARG A 67 12.40 4.63 17.66
C ARG A 67 11.59 4.30 16.41
N TRP A 68 10.28 4.02 16.54
CA TRP A 68 9.43 3.48 15.46
C TRP A 68 9.57 4.23 14.14
N VAL A 69 9.33 5.55 14.19
CA VAL A 69 9.43 6.44 13.03
C VAL A 69 10.88 6.53 12.54
N ARG A 70 11.84 6.69 13.45
CA ARG A 70 13.24 6.85 13.11
C ARG A 70 13.80 5.66 12.34
N ILE A 71 13.49 4.44 12.77
CA ILE A 71 13.91 3.20 12.08
C ILE A 71 13.34 3.17 10.65
N LYS A 72 12.06 3.52 10.45
CA LYS A 72 11.44 3.58 9.12
C LYS A 72 12.02 4.68 8.22
N THR A 73 12.71 5.67 8.78
CA THR A 73 13.40 6.73 8.03
C THR A 73 14.82 6.32 7.67
N GLU A 74 15.56 5.73 8.61
CA GLU A 74 17.02 5.58 8.54
C GLU A 74 17.49 4.19 8.13
N ALA A 75 16.67 3.16 8.34
CA ALA A 75 17.03 1.79 8.04
C ALA A 75 16.42 1.32 6.72
N LEU A 76 17.24 0.68 5.89
CA LEU A 76 16.82 -0.08 4.73
C LEU A 76 17.32 -1.52 4.88
N VAL A 77 16.49 -2.50 4.51
CA VAL A 77 16.91 -3.90 4.44
C VAL A 77 16.94 -4.32 2.97
N VAL A 78 18.04 -4.92 2.52
CA VAL A 78 18.22 -5.43 1.15
C VAL A 78 18.40 -6.94 1.22
N GLY A 79 17.49 -7.68 0.60
CA GLY A 79 17.48 -9.14 0.69
C GLY A 79 17.17 -9.82 -0.64
N VAL A 80 17.12 -11.15 -0.59
CA VAL A 80 16.68 -12.00 -1.70
C VAL A 80 15.34 -12.63 -1.34
N LYS A 81 14.34 -12.47 -2.22
CA LYS A 81 13.04 -13.14 -2.06
C LYS A 81 13.19 -14.63 -2.37
N LYS A 82 13.29 -15.46 -1.33
CA LYS A 82 13.51 -16.91 -1.44
C LYS A 82 12.30 -17.69 -1.97
N SER A 83 11.09 -17.27 -1.60
CA SER A 83 9.84 -17.96 -1.99
C SER A 83 9.06 -17.10 -2.99
N LEU A 84 9.02 -17.56 -4.24
CA LEU A 84 8.27 -16.94 -5.33
C LEU A 84 6.97 -17.70 -5.52
N VAL A 85 5.90 -17.19 -4.91
CA VAL A 85 4.57 -17.83 -4.95
C VAL A 85 3.54 -16.77 -5.34
N THR A 86 2.71 -17.11 -6.31
CA THR A 86 1.48 -16.39 -6.60
C THR A 86 0.34 -17.07 -5.85
N ARG A 87 -0.45 -16.31 -5.09
CA ARG A 87 -1.55 -16.86 -4.28
C ARG A 87 -2.89 -16.34 -4.78
N PRO A 88 -3.97 -17.13 -4.74
CA PRO A 88 -5.32 -16.60 -4.94
C PRO A 88 -5.63 -15.51 -3.90
N ASN A 89 -6.37 -14.48 -4.32
CA ASN A 89 -6.91 -13.44 -3.44
C ASN A 89 -8.44 -13.42 -3.52
N GLY A 90 -8.98 -13.20 -4.72
CA GLY A 90 -10.41 -13.26 -5.01
C GLY A 90 -11.22 -12.09 -4.44
N ARG A 91 -10.58 -11.00 -3.99
CA ARG A 91 -11.23 -9.76 -3.51
C ARG A 91 -10.78 -8.54 -4.33
N SER A 92 -9.67 -7.92 -3.93
CA SER A 92 -9.13 -6.73 -4.60
C SER A 92 -8.47 -7.04 -5.94
N ALA A 93 -7.97 -8.27 -6.04
CA ALA A 93 -7.29 -8.82 -7.18
C ALA A 93 -7.62 -10.31 -7.29
N ASP A 94 -7.37 -10.91 -8.46
CA ASP A 94 -7.48 -12.36 -8.64
C ASP A 94 -6.35 -13.06 -7.90
N PHE A 95 -5.15 -12.49 -7.98
CA PHE A 95 -3.94 -13.05 -7.44
C PHE A 95 -3.16 -12.03 -6.60
N ILE A 96 -2.32 -12.54 -5.71
CA ILE A 96 -1.25 -11.80 -5.05
C ILE A 96 0.07 -12.25 -5.69
N ALA A 97 0.78 -11.33 -6.32
CA ALA A 97 2.07 -11.59 -6.91
C ALA A 97 3.16 -11.76 -5.82
N PRO A 98 4.31 -12.39 -6.13
CA PRO A 98 5.46 -12.33 -5.24
C PRO A 98 5.87 -10.88 -5.00
N SER A 99 5.95 -10.48 -3.73
CA SER A 99 6.28 -9.11 -3.36
C SER A 99 7.71 -8.74 -3.75
N THR A 100 7.91 -7.52 -4.24
CA THR A 100 9.22 -6.90 -4.51
C THR A 100 9.78 -6.14 -3.31
N ALA A 101 8.94 -5.91 -2.30
CA ALA A 101 9.32 -5.37 -1.01
C ALA A 101 8.45 -5.93 0.14
N ASN A 102 8.81 -5.60 1.37
CA ASN A 102 8.04 -5.82 2.59
C ASN A 102 8.27 -4.64 3.55
N GLY A 103 7.27 -4.29 4.35
CA GLY A 103 7.38 -3.13 5.23
C GLY A 103 7.11 -1.83 4.49
N CYS A 104 7.27 -0.70 5.17
CA CYS A 104 6.94 0.59 4.59
C CYS A 104 7.67 1.71 5.35
N ALA A 105 8.02 2.79 4.64
CA ALA A 105 8.60 4.00 5.22
C ALA A 105 7.56 4.83 6.01
N MET A 106 6.28 4.67 5.70
CA MET A 106 5.18 5.30 6.42
C MET A 106 4.87 4.53 7.72
N ALA A 107 4.07 5.13 8.59
CA ALA A 107 3.80 4.60 9.93
C ALA A 107 2.32 4.66 10.31
N CYS A 108 1.39 4.29 9.40
CA CYS A 108 -0.03 4.27 9.76
C CYS A 108 -0.27 3.44 11.03
N ALA A 109 -0.99 4.00 12.00
CA ALA A 109 -1.18 3.36 13.32
C ALA A 109 -1.97 2.05 13.21
N TYR A 110 -2.92 1.98 12.28
CA TYR A 110 -3.72 0.79 11.98
C TYR A 110 -3.01 -0.23 11.07
N CYS A 111 -1.75 0.01 10.69
CA CYS A 111 -1.09 -0.81 9.69
C CYS A 111 -0.97 -2.27 10.18
N TYR A 112 -1.47 -3.20 9.38
CA TYR A 112 -1.40 -4.62 9.73
C TYR A 112 -0.04 -5.27 9.42
N VAL A 113 0.75 -4.66 8.54
CA VAL A 113 2.04 -5.22 8.07
C VAL A 113 3.04 -5.48 9.21
N PRO A 114 3.26 -4.56 10.18
CA PRO A 114 4.22 -4.79 11.26
C PRO A 114 3.86 -5.94 12.21
N ARG A 115 2.58 -6.36 12.31
CA ARG A 115 2.13 -7.38 13.28
C ARG A 115 2.89 -8.71 13.23
N ARG A 116 3.50 -9.06 12.09
CA ARG A 116 4.30 -10.30 11.94
C ARG A 116 5.75 -10.13 12.40
N LYS A 117 6.32 -8.94 12.27
CA LYS A 117 7.68 -8.61 12.72
C LYS A 117 7.71 -8.00 14.11
N GLY A 118 6.53 -7.67 14.67
CA GLY A 118 6.31 -7.18 16.02
C GLY A 118 6.59 -5.68 16.22
N TYR A 119 7.32 -5.04 15.31
CA TYR A 119 7.82 -3.67 15.47
C TYR A 119 7.83 -2.90 14.15
N SER A 120 8.52 -1.76 14.11
CA SER A 120 8.44 -0.72 13.09
C SER A 120 8.59 -1.16 11.63
N ASN A 121 9.18 -2.32 11.34
CA ASN A 121 9.26 -2.94 10.01
C ASN A 121 9.58 -1.92 8.87
N PRO A 122 10.84 -1.45 8.79
CA PRO A 122 11.28 -0.59 7.69
C PRO A 122 11.19 -1.32 6.34
N ILE A 123 11.40 -0.59 5.24
CA ILE A 123 11.39 -1.18 3.91
C ILE A 123 12.47 -2.27 3.84
N THR A 124 12.04 -3.48 3.51
CA THR A 124 12.86 -4.57 3.01
C THR A 124 12.63 -4.67 1.51
N VAL A 125 13.63 -4.31 0.69
CA VAL A 125 13.57 -4.38 -0.77
C VAL A 125 14.30 -5.64 -1.26
N PHE A 126 13.72 -6.34 -2.24
CA PHE A 126 14.30 -7.56 -2.77
C PHE A 126 15.11 -7.30 -4.06
N ALA A 127 16.35 -7.77 -4.09
CA ALA A 127 17.29 -7.54 -5.19
C ALA A 127 17.12 -8.51 -6.37
N ASN A 128 16.35 -9.59 -6.23
CA ASN A 128 16.16 -10.60 -7.29
C ASN A 128 14.95 -10.33 -8.20
N ILE A 129 14.78 -9.07 -8.65
CA ILE A 129 13.62 -8.62 -9.45
C ILE A 129 13.42 -9.43 -10.73
N GLU A 130 14.50 -9.80 -11.42
CA GLU A 130 14.41 -10.62 -12.64
C GLU A 130 13.74 -11.98 -12.39
N GLN A 131 13.98 -12.59 -11.22
CA GLN A 131 13.35 -13.86 -10.85
C GLN A 131 11.87 -13.65 -10.54
N ILE A 132 11.52 -12.54 -9.89
CA ILE A 132 10.13 -12.16 -9.59
C ILE A 132 9.35 -11.91 -10.89
N GLN A 133 9.89 -11.10 -11.82
CA GLN A 133 9.26 -10.84 -13.12
C GLN A 133 9.10 -12.12 -13.94
N ARG A 134 10.13 -12.98 -13.97
CA ARG A 134 10.07 -14.28 -14.68
C ARG A 134 8.98 -15.19 -14.13
N HIS A 135 8.81 -15.22 -12.81
CA HIS A 135 7.72 -15.96 -12.16
C HIS A 135 6.36 -15.36 -12.54
N GLY A 136 6.21 -14.03 -12.44
CA GLY A 136 4.99 -13.30 -12.80
C GLY A 136 4.58 -13.56 -14.26
N ALA A 137 5.50 -13.37 -15.20
CA ALA A 137 5.29 -13.59 -16.63
C ALA A 137 4.84 -15.03 -16.93
N ARG A 138 5.49 -16.04 -16.32
CA ARG A 138 5.09 -17.45 -16.45
C ARG A 138 3.69 -17.70 -15.90
N HIS A 139 3.35 -17.09 -14.76
CA HIS A 139 2.04 -17.24 -14.17
C HIS A 139 0.96 -16.60 -15.06
N ILE A 140 1.18 -15.38 -15.55
CA ILE A 140 0.28 -14.69 -16.49
C ILE A 140 0.05 -15.53 -17.74
N ALA A 141 1.13 -16.01 -18.37
CA ALA A 141 1.04 -16.87 -19.56
C ALA A 141 0.25 -18.15 -19.29
N LYS A 142 0.39 -18.76 -18.10
CA LYS A 142 -0.37 -19.94 -17.70
C LYS A 142 -1.87 -19.67 -17.51
N GLN A 143 -2.25 -18.48 -17.04
CA GLN A 143 -3.67 -18.12 -16.89
C GLN A 143 -4.35 -17.89 -18.26
N GLY A 144 -3.61 -17.41 -19.25
CA GLY A 144 -4.17 -17.06 -20.56
C GLY A 144 -5.16 -15.89 -20.48
N PRO A 145 -6.01 -15.71 -21.50
CA PRO A 145 -7.09 -14.73 -21.47
C PRO A 145 -8.09 -15.03 -20.34
N LYS A 146 -8.64 -13.99 -19.73
CA LYS A 146 -9.72 -14.15 -18.75
C LYS A 146 -11.01 -14.48 -19.49
N VAL A 147 -11.65 -15.57 -19.09
CA VAL A 147 -12.86 -16.09 -19.76
C VAL A 147 -14.15 -15.70 -19.04
N GLU A 148 -14.09 -15.47 -17.73
CA GLU A 148 -15.25 -15.14 -16.91
C GLU A 148 -15.01 -13.83 -16.15
N PRO A 149 -15.90 -12.83 -16.31
CA PRO A 149 -15.87 -11.62 -15.49
C PRO A 149 -16.01 -11.95 -14.01
N ASN A 150 -15.34 -11.18 -13.16
CA ASN A 150 -15.55 -11.25 -11.72
C ASN A 150 -15.42 -9.87 -11.07
N GLN A 151 -15.54 -9.80 -9.74
CA GLN A 151 -15.48 -8.53 -9.01
C GLN A 151 -14.13 -7.81 -9.12
N CYS A 152 -13.05 -8.54 -9.42
CA CYS A 152 -11.72 -7.97 -9.55
C CYS A 152 -11.64 -7.12 -10.82
N ASP A 153 -12.07 -7.71 -11.94
CA ASP A 153 -12.02 -7.09 -13.27
C ASP A 153 -12.83 -7.91 -14.29
N PRO A 154 -13.52 -7.28 -15.25
CA PRO A 154 -14.27 -8.01 -16.27
C PRO A 154 -13.40 -8.66 -17.36
N GLU A 155 -12.20 -8.15 -17.64
CA GLU A 155 -11.45 -8.48 -18.86
C GLU A 155 -10.03 -9.01 -18.61
N ALA A 156 -9.40 -8.63 -17.50
CA ALA A 156 -8.01 -8.96 -17.19
C ALA A 156 -7.85 -9.71 -15.86
N TRP A 157 -6.83 -10.55 -15.76
CA TRP A 157 -6.41 -11.11 -14.48
C TRP A 157 -5.68 -10.05 -13.66
N VAL A 158 -6.22 -9.70 -12.48
CA VAL A 158 -5.64 -8.67 -11.62
C VAL A 158 -4.64 -9.27 -10.64
N TYR A 159 -3.48 -8.65 -10.51
CA TYR A 159 -2.43 -9.05 -9.57
C TYR A 159 -2.17 -7.95 -8.56
N ASP A 160 -2.41 -8.22 -7.28
CA ASP A 160 -1.96 -7.34 -6.21
C ASP A 160 -0.45 -7.47 -6.05
N ILE A 161 0.27 -6.38 -6.32
CA ILE A 161 1.73 -6.30 -6.22
C ILE A 161 2.20 -5.60 -4.93
N GLY A 162 1.26 -5.07 -4.12
CA GLY A 162 1.52 -4.22 -2.96
C GLY A 162 1.00 -4.77 -1.63
N GLU A 163 0.68 -6.08 -1.52
CA GLU A 163 0.06 -6.63 -0.30
C GLU A 163 0.85 -6.35 0.99
N ASN A 164 2.19 -6.39 0.95
CA ASN A 164 3.00 -6.28 2.16
C ASN A 164 3.89 -5.03 2.21
N SER A 165 3.63 -4.06 1.34
CA SER A 165 4.38 -2.81 1.24
C SER A 165 3.53 -1.70 0.59
N ASP A 166 4.11 -0.56 0.26
CA ASP A 166 3.42 0.49 -0.50
C ASP A 166 4.24 0.78 -1.75
N CYS A 167 3.72 0.40 -2.93
CA CYS A 167 4.49 0.48 -4.16
C CYS A 167 4.91 1.91 -4.53
N SER A 168 4.12 2.93 -4.20
CA SER A 168 4.51 4.33 -4.46
C SER A 168 5.70 4.75 -3.60
N ALA A 169 5.76 4.28 -2.35
CA ALA A 169 6.89 4.50 -1.46
C ALA A 169 8.10 3.64 -1.86
N ASP A 170 7.89 2.38 -2.22
CA ASP A 170 8.94 1.44 -2.65
C ASP A 170 9.63 1.92 -3.93
N ALA A 171 8.89 2.56 -4.84
CA ALA A 171 9.41 3.20 -6.04
C ALA A 171 10.44 4.32 -5.77
N ARG A 172 10.50 4.85 -4.54
CA ARG A 172 11.55 5.80 -4.12
C ARG A 172 12.88 5.12 -3.79
N VAL A 173 12.85 3.81 -3.57
CA VAL A 173 14.01 2.99 -3.16
C VAL A 173 14.63 2.27 -4.36
N SER A 174 13.80 1.74 -5.27
CA SER A 174 14.29 1.02 -6.43
C SER A 174 13.31 1.05 -7.60
N GLU A 175 13.79 0.73 -8.80
CA GLU A 175 12.94 0.63 -10.00
C GLU A 175 12.10 -0.67 -10.03
N ASN A 176 12.11 -1.50 -8.98
CA ASN A 176 11.38 -2.77 -8.96
C ASN A 176 9.89 -2.61 -9.27
N VAL A 177 9.27 -1.51 -8.83
CA VAL A 177 7.85 -1.24 -9.11
C VAL A 177 7.66 -0.86 -10.58
N ARG A 178 8.56 -0.05 -11.13
CA ARG A 178 8.56 0.30 -12.55
C ARG A 178 8.77 -0.92 -13.44
N ASP A 179 9.70 -1.81 -13.08
CA ASP A 179 9.93 -3.09 -13.76
C ASP A 179 8.65 -3.93 -13.82
N LEU A 180 7.84 -3.92 -12.75
CA LEU A 180 6.53 -4.59 -12.76
C LEU A 180 5.52 -3.86 -13.64
N VAL A 181 5.43 -2.53 -13.56
CA VAL A 181 4.55 -1.74 -14.45
C VAL A 181 4.86 -2.04 -15.92
N GLU A 182 6.13 -2.11 -16.30
CA GLU A 182 6.58 -2.47 -17.65
C GLU A 182 6.20 -3.90 -18.03
N LEU A 183 6.34 -4.87 -17.11
CA LEU A 183 5.87 -6.25 -17.33
C LEU A 183 4.36 -6.30 -17.61
N PHE A 184 3.55 -5.60 -16.82
CA PHE A 184 2.09 -5.61 -16.98
C PHE A 184 1.62 -4.82 -18.20
N ARG A 185 2.29 -3.71 -18.53
CA ARG A 185 2.10 -2.98 -19.80
C ARG A 185 2.20 -3.91 -21.01
N MET A 186 3.15 -4.86 -20.98
CA MET A 186 3.36 -5.84 -22.05
C MET A 186 2.46 -7.09 -21.95
N SER A 187 1.55 -7.14 -20.97
CA SER A 187 0.70 -8.30 -20.66
C SER A 187 -0.78 -8.00 -20.92
N PRO A 188 -1.32 -8.19 -22.13
CA PRO A 188 -2.69 -7.78 -22.48
C PRO A 188 -3.79 -8.53 -21.71
N THR A 189 -3.47 -9.64 -21.05
CA THR A 189 -4.43 -10.44 -20.27
C THR A 189 -4.35 -10.19 -18.76
N ALA A 190 -3.49 -9.26 -18.31
CA ALA A 190 -3.26 -9.01 -16.89
C ALA A 190 -3.09 -7.53 -16.55
N THR A 191 -3.44 -7.18 -15.32
CA THR A 191 -3.32 -5.82 -14.77
C THR A 191 -2.67 -5.87 -13.40
N ALA A 192 -1.64 -5.06 -13.17
CA ALA A 192 -1.08 -4.84 -11.83
C ALA A 192 -2.05 -3.99 -11.00
N SER A 193 -2.11 -4.22 -9.69
CA SER A 193 -2.89 -3.42 -8.76
C SER A 193 -2.15 -3.23 -7.46
N PHE A 194 -2.19 -2.03 -6.90
CA PHE A 194 -1.70 -1.75 -5.55
C PHE A 194 -2.50 -0.62 -4.92
N ALA A 195 -2.51 -0.56 -3.60
CA ALA A 195 -3.05 0.58 -2.86
C ALA A 195 -1.92 1.45 -2.32
N THR A 196 -2.16 2.74 -2.18
CA THR A 196 -1.14 3.67 -1.67
C THR A 196 -1.70 4.79 -0.81
N ASN A 197 -0.90 5.20 0.18
CA ASN A 197 -1.09 6.43 0.97
C ASN A 197 -0.04 7.50 0.63
N HIS A 198 0.83 7.25 -0.35
CA HIS A 198 1.91 8.15 -0.75
C HIS A 198 1.75 8.57 -2.21
N VAL A 199 1.67 9.88 -2.44
CA VAL A 199 1.64 10.44 -3.78
C VAL A 199 3.08 10.48 -4.31
N ASN A 200 3.36 9.67 -5.34
CA ASN A 200 4.62 9.68 -6.06
C ASN A 200 4.43 10.17 -7.49
N ARG A 201 4.62 11.48 -7.71
CA ARG A 201 4.45 12.12 -9.03
C ARG A 201 5.44 11.67 -10.10
N GLU A 202 6.55 11.02 -9.75
CA GLU A 202 7.48 10.45 -10.74
C GLU A 202 6.81 9.35 -11.58
N MET A 203 5.81 8.68 -11.00
CA MET A 203 5.06 7.61 -11.65
C MET A 203 4.20 8.08 -12.82
N LEU A 204 3.92 9.39 -12.92
CA LEU A 204 3.17 10.00 -14.02
C LEU A 204 3.89 9.86 -15.37
N GLN A 205 5.20 9.57 -15.36
CA GLN A 205 6.02 9.45 -16.56
C GLN A 205 6.16 8.01 -17.07
N TRP A 206 5.48 7.03 -16.46
CA TRP A 206 5.75 5.61 -16.71
C TRP A 206 4.89 4.97 -17.80
N ASP A 207 3.80 5.61 -18.23
CA ASP A 207 2.87 5.12 -19.27
C ASP A 207 2.50 3.62 -19.09
N PRO A 208 1.60 3.30 -18.14
CA PRO A 208 1.19 1.93 -17.85
C PRO A 208 0.24 1.34 -18.92
N MET A 209 -0.19 2.14 -19.92
CA MET A 209 -1.15 1.75 -20.96
C MET A 209 -2.44 1.08 -20.42
N GLY A 210 -3.00 1.58 -19.32
CA GLY A 210 -4.19 1.01 -18.68
C GLY A 210 -3.96 -0.36 -18.00
N ARG A 211 -2.73 -0.86 -17.92
CA ARG A 211 -2.39 -2.16 -17.31
C ARG A 211 -1.85 -2.07 -15.89
N THR A 212 -2.00 -0.91 -15.25
CA THR A 212 -1.72 -0.72 -13.83
C THR A 212 -2.86 0.07 -13.19
N ARG A 213 -3.39 -0.50 -12.10
CA ARG A 213 -4.43 0.06 -11.26
C ARG A 213 -3.84 0.60 -9.95
N VAL A 214 -3.98 1.90 -9.72
CA VAL A 214 -3.60 2.55 -8.47
C VAL A 214 -4.86 2.77 -7.62
N ARG A 215 -4.83 2.34 -6.36
CA ARG A 215 -5.91 2.54 -5.40
C ARG A 215 -5.47 3.55 -4.35
N PHE A 216 -5.90 4.80 -4.44
CA PHE A 216 -5.57 5.80 -3.42
C PHE A 216 -6.40 5.53 -2.17
N SER A 217 -5.73 5.30 -1.03
CA SER A 217 -6.46 5.15 0.22
C SER A 217 -6.84 6.50 0.80
N LEU A 218 -8.10 6.63 1.17
CA LEU A 218 -8.68 7.87 1.67
C LEU A 218 -9.48 7.60 2.94
N MET A 219 -9.46 8.56 3.84
CA MET A 219 -10.31 8.64 5.02
C MET A 219 -10.51 10.11 5.39
N PRO A 220 -11.46 10.45 6.29
CA PRO A 220 -11.67 11.82 6.70
C PRO A 220 -10.38 12.44 7.24
N GLU A 221 -10.09 13.67 6.83
CA GLU A 221 -8.78 14.30 7.07
C GLU A 221 -8.43 14.40 8.56
N ALA A 222 -9.41 14.72 9.42
CA ALA A 222 -9.19 14.80 10.86
C ALA A 222 -8.74 13.45 11.44
N VAL A 223 -9.30 12.34 10.96
CA VAL A 223 -8.89 10.98 11.35
C VAL A 223 -7.52 10.67 10.78
N ALA A 224 -7.28 10.95 9.50
CA ALA A 224 -6.00 10.73 8.83
C ALA A 224 -4.84 11.46 9.53
N ARG A 225 -5.04 12.71 9.98
CA ARG A 225 -4.01 13.47 10.71
C ARG A 225 -3.52 12.76 11.97
N VAL A 226 -4.38 11.95 12.59
CA VAL A 226 -4.03 11.14 13.77
C VAL A 226 -3.49 9.78 13.38
N THR A 227 -4.03 9.13 12.35
CA THR A 227 -3.76 7.70 12.07
C THR A 227 -2.79 7.45 10.92
N ASP A 228 -2.69 8.35 9.93
CA ASP A 228 -1.90 8.22 8.70
C ASP A 228 -0.53 8.90 8.83
N ILE A 229 0.31 8.38 9.74
CA ILE A 229 1.62 8.99 10.03
C ILE A 229 2.60 8.84 8.87
N ARG A 230 3.22 9.96 8.47
CA ARG A 230 4.20 10.08 7.37
C ARG A 230 3.66 9.68 5.99
N THR A 231 2.39 9.95 5.76
CA THR A 231 1.73 9.74 4.47
C THR A 231 1.53 11.08 3.74
N SER A 232 1.11 11.04 2.47
CA SER A 232 0.60 12.25 1.80
C SER A 232 -0.72 12.68 2.44
N PRO A 233 -0.97 13.98 2.69
CA PRO A 233 -2.25 14.45 3.20
C PRO A 233 -3.43 14.09 2.29
N ILE A 234 -4.64 13.96 2.85
CA ILE A 234 -5.84 13.59 2.11
C ILE A 234 -6.11 14.52 0.91
N PRO A 235 -6.03 15.87 1.03
CA PRO A 235 -6.19 16.76 -0.12
C PRO A 235 -5.17 16.52 -1.24
N GLU A 236 -3.91 16.18 -0.89
CA GLU A 236 -2.87 15.87 -1.88
C GLU A 236 -3.19 14.58 -2.62
N ARG A 237 -3.66 13.53 -1.91
CA ARG A 237 -4.07 12.27 -2.53
C ARG A 237 -5.23 12.48 -3.50
N ILE A 238 -6.23 13.30 -3.11
CA ILE A 238 -7.37 13.63 -3.99
C ILE A 238 -6.89 14.37 -5.24
N ALA A 239 -6.04 15.38 -5.07
CA ALA A 239 -5.51 16.17 -6.18
C ALA A 239 -4.66 15.34 -7.16
N ALA A 240 -4.08 14.22 -6.73
CA ALA A 240 -3.30 13.34 -7.59
C ALA A 240 -4.14 12.36 -8.43
N ILE A 241 -5.42 12.15 -8.10
CA ILE A 241 -6.24 11.12 -8.76
C ILE A 241 -6.34 11.38 -10.26
N ASP A 242 -6.74 12.59 -10.65
CA ASP A 242 -6.95 12.93 -12.05
C ASP A 242 -5.64 12.92 -12.85
N ASP A 243 -4.53 13.35 -12.23
CA ASP A 243 -3.19 13.29 -12.83
C ASP A 243 -2.79 11.84 -13.18
N PHE A 244 -3.07 10.88 -12.30
CA PHE A 244 -2.76 9.47 -12.55
C PHE A 244 -3.68 8.88 -13.64
N VAL A 245 -4.95 9.28 -13.69
CA VAL A 245 -5.85 8.90 -14.78
C VAL A 245 -5.34 9.42 -16.12
N GLU A 246 -4.93 10.70 -16.19
CA GLU A 246 -4.36 11.31 -17.39
C GLU A 246 -3.05 10.63 -17.83
N ALA A 247 -2.22 10.21 -16.87
CA ALA A 247 -1.00 9.44 -17.13
C ALA A 247 -1.26 8.00 -17.61
N GLY A 248 -2.52 7.57 -17.74
CA GLY A 248 -2.91 6.28 -18.29
C GLY A 248 -3.09 5.16 -17.26
N TYR A 249 -3.08 5.46 -15.96
CA TYR A 249 -3.42 4.49 -14.93
C TYR A 249 -4.94 4.28 -14.86
N GLU A 250 -5.34 3.07 -14.50
CA GLU A 250 -6.66 2.87 -13.91
C GLU A 250 -6.61 3.34 -12.45
N VAL A 251 -7.57 4.16 -12.02
CA VAL A 251 -7.54 4.73 -10.66
C VAL A 251 -8.83 4.44 -9.92
N HIS A 252 -8.68 3.82 -8.76
CA HIS A 252 -9.76 3.45 -7.85
C HIS A 252 -9.54 4.06 -6.45
N LEU A 253 -10.59 4.06 -5.62
CA LEU A 253 -10.53 4.51 -4.23
C LEU A 253 -10.44 3.33 -3.27
N ASN A 254 -9.65 3.47 -2.22
CA ASN A 254 -9.55 2.49 -1.15
C ASN A 254 -9.97 3.13 0.19
N PHE A 255 -11.24 2.95 0.56
CA PHE A 255 -11.74 3.40 1.86
C PHE A 255 -11.36 2.36 2.93
N SER A 256 -10.09 2.39 3.33
CA SER A 256 -9.49 1.38 4.19
C SER A 256 -8.43 1.98 5.12
N PRO A 257 -8.62 1.90 6.45
CA PRO A 257 -9.83 1.44 7.13
C PRO A 257 -10.94 2.50 7.17
N VAL A 258 -12.20 2.07 7.13
CA VAL A 258 -13.31 2.85 7.67
C VAL A 258 -13.29 2.75 9.20
N ILE A 259 -13.06 3.90 9.86
CA ILE A 259 -13.02 4.06 11.32
C ILE A 259 -14.32 4.73 11.77
N LEU A 260 -15.02 4.10 12.70
CA LEU A 260 -16.30 4.55 13.26
C LEU A 260 -16.08 5.48 14.47
N THR A 261 -15.57 6.69 14.21
CA THR A 261 -15.58 7.79 15.17
C THR A 261 -17.01 8.20 15.54
N PRO A 262 -17.26 8.92 16.65
CA PRO A 262 -18.60 9.41 16.96
C PRO A 262 -19.25 10.23 15.83
N GLY A 263 -18.45 10.98 15.07
CA GLY A 263 -18.86 11.83 13.94
C GLY A 263 -18.73 11.21 12.55
N TRP A 264 -18.43 9.90 12.44
CA TRP A 264 -17.97 9.29 11.19
C TRP A 264 -18.89 9.56 9.99
N ARG A 265 -20.22 9.58 10.19
CA ARG A 265 -21.20 9.79 9.11
C ARG A 265 -21.00 11.12 8.39
N SER A 266 -20.94 12.21 9.15
CA SER A 266 -20.75 13.56 8.59
C SER A 266 -19.35 13.74 8.02
N GLU A 267 -18.35 13.17 8.69
CA GLU A 267 -16.94 13.23 8.26
C GLU A 267 -16.73 12.54 6.91
N TRP A 268 -17.30 11.34 6.73
CA TRP A 268 -17.26 10.61 5.47
C TRP A 268 -18.15 11.25 4.40
N GLU A 269 -19.33 11.77 4.75
CA GLU A 269 -20.16 12.53 3.79
C GLU A 269 -19.40 13.72 3.21
N GLN A 270 -18.67 14.47 4.04
CA GLN A 270 -17.87 15.60 3.59
C GLN A 270 -16.75 15.17 2.63
N LEU A 271 -16.02 14.09 2.94
CA LEU A 271 -15.00 13.54 2.06
C LEU A 271 -15.59 13.10 0.70
N LEU A 272 -16.71 12.39 0.72
CA LEU A 272 -17.36 11.89 -0.50
C LEU A 272 -17.89 13.05 -1.37
N ARG A 273 -18.41 14.11 -0.77
CA ARG A 273 -18.79 15.34 -1.50
C ARG A 273 -17.59 16.03 -2.11
N THR A 274 -16.48 16.12 -1.37
CA THR A 274 -15.23 16.69 -1.90
C THR A 274 -14.76 15.91 -3.13
N LEU A 275 -14.82 14.57 -3.10
CA LEU A 275 -14.51 13.73 -4.25
C LEU A 275 -15.47 13.98 -5.42
N ASP A 276 -16.79 14.03 -5.17
CA ASP A 276 -17.77 14.33 -6.21
C ASP A 276 -17.56 15.72 -6.84
N ASP A 277 -17.26 16.73 -6.04
CA ASP A 277 -17.08 18.10 -6.52
C ASP A 277 -15.77 18.30 -7.29
N THR A 278 -14.74 17.49 -7.00
CA THR A 278 -13.37 17.70 -7.52
C THR A 278 -13.02 16.83 -8.72
N LEU A 279 -13.45 15.56 -8.74
CA LEU A 279 -12.95 14.59 -9.72
C LEU A 279 -13.45 14.89 -11.14
N ALA A 280 -12.55 14.82 -12.13
CA ALA A 280 -12.87 15.01 -13.53
C ALA A 280 -13.84 13.95 -14.08
N PRO A 281 -14.64 14.28 -15.12
CA PRO A 281 -15.57 13.32 -15.74
C PRO A 281 -14.92 12.02 -16.21
N ALA A 282 -13.68 12.07 -16.74
CA ALA A 282 -12.94 10.89 -17.18
C ALA A 282 -12.63 9.94 -16.03
N THR A 283 -12.26 10.48 -14.87
CA THR A 283 -12.06 9.71 -13.63
C THR A 283 -13.38 9.11 -13.16
N LYS A 284 -14.45 9.91 -13.08
CA LYS A 284 -15.77 9.43 -12.66
C LYS A 284 -16.29 8.27 -13.53
N ALA A 285 -15.95 8.24 -14.82
CA ALA A 285 -16.38 7.21 -15.75
C ALA A 285 -15.77 5.82 -15.47
N GLN A 286 -14.57 5.75 -14.88
CA GLN A 286 -13.92 4.48 -14.52
C GLN A 286 -13.96 4.19 -13.00
N LEU A 287 -14.44 5.13 -12.19
CA LEU A 287 -14.22 5.09 -10.75
C LEU A 287 -14.88 3.87 -10.08
N ALA A 288 -14.08 3.13 -9.33
CA ALA A 288 -14.55 2.11 -8.42
C ALA A 288 -13.91 2.28 -7.04
N ALA A 289 -14.55 1.74 -6.01
CA ALA A 289 -14.10 1.80 -4.64
C ALA A 289 -14.07 0.43 -3.95
N GLU A 290 -13.16 0.28 -3.00
CA GLU A 290 -13.14 -0.80 -2.00
C GLU A 290 -13.48 -0.19 -0.64
N VAL A 291 -14.29 -0.89 0.16
CA VAL A 291 -14.64 -0.47 1.54
C VAL A 291 -14.19 -1.55 2.51
N ILE A 292 -13.31 -1.19 3.44
CA ILE A 292 -12.76 -2.13 4.42
C ILE A 292 -12.93 -1.54 5.79
N MET A 293 -13.78 -2.13 6.62
CA MET A 293 -13.92 -1.66 8.00
C MET A 293 -12.67 -2.01 8.81
N LEU A 294 -12.32 -1.14 9.77
CA LEU A 294 -11.18 -1.34 10.64
C LEU A 294 -11.14 -2.76 11.22
N THR A 295 -9.99 -3.42 11.04
CA THR A 295 -9.59 -4.63 11.74
C THR A 295 -8.22 -4.35 12.36
N HIS A 296 -8.13 -4.44 13.68
CA HIS A 296 -6.91 -4.19 14.45
C HIS A 296 -6.39 -5.49 15.08
N ASN A 297 -5.32 -5.41 15.84
CA ASN A 297 -4.69 -6.55 16.51
C ASN A 297 -4.31 -6.17 17.96
N GLU A 298 -4.66 -7.03 18.92
CA GLU A 298 -4.45 -6.77 20.36
C GLU A 298 -2.97 -6.60 20.72
N GLN A 299 -2.07 -7.42 20.18
CA GLN A 299 -0.63 -7.27 20.42
C GLN A 299 -0.08 -5.97 19.81
N LEU A 300 -0.59 -5.59 18.64
CA LEU A 300 -0.21 -4.33 18.00
C LEU A 300 -0.73 -3.12 18.78
N HIS A 301 -1.91 -3.20 19.41
CA HIS A 301 -2.40 -2.17 20.32
C HIS A 301 -1.38 -1.92 21.45
N GLU A 302 -0.95 -2.97 22.15
CA GLU A 302 0.05 -2.85 23.22
C GLU A 302 1.35 -2.19 22.74
N VAL A 303 1.84 -2.59 21.56
CA VAL A 303 3.03 -1.98 20.94
C VAL A 303 2.78 -0.51 20.59
N ASN A 304 1.62 -0.19 20.04
CA ASN A 304 1.26 1.15 19.62
C ASN A 304 1.10 2.13 20.79
N MET A 305 0.68 1.65 21.97
CA MET A 305 0.67 2.45 23.19
C MET A 305 2.06 3.01 23.55
N GLY A 306 3.13 2.34 23.14
CA GLY A 306 4.51 2.79 23.39
C GLY A 306 5.06 3.83 22.43
N TRP A 307 4.43 4.08 21.26
CA TRP A 307 4.94 5.06 20.29
C TRP A 307 3.90 6.06 19.78
N HIS A 308 2.61 5.71 19.73
CA HIS A 308 1.55 6.60 19.25
C HIS A 308 0.17 6.30 19.89
N PRO A 309 0.03 6.50 21.22
CA PRO A 309 -1.19 6.16 21.95
C PRO A 309 -2.43 6.96 21.50
N ASN A 310 -2.26 8.18 21.01
CA ASN A 310 -3.39 9.02 20.58
C ASN A 310 -4.19 8.39 19.43
N ALA A 311 -3.55 7.62 18.55
CA ALA A 311 -4.29 6.92 17.50
C ALA A 311 -5.09 5.73 18.04
N GLU A 312 -4.61 5.08 19.10
CA GLU A 312 -5.30 3.96 19.74
C GLU A 312 -6.64 4.39 20.35
N GLU A 313 -6.80 5.65 20.75
CA GLU A 313 -8.10 6.20 21.15
C GLU A 313 -9.16 6.11 20.03
N LEU A 314 -8.74 6.09 18.75
CA LEU A 314 -9.64 5.98 17.60
C LEU A 314 -9.82 4.52 17.13
N ILE A 315 -8.76 3.72 17.20
CA ILE A 315 -8.72 2.38 16.57
C ILE A 315 -8.90 1.21 17.56
N TRP A 316 -8.70 1.44 18.84
CA TRP A 316 -8.95 0.47 19.91
C TRP A 316 -10.22 0.84 20.68
N GLN A 317 -11.31 0.17 20.35
CA GLN A 317 -12.65 0.46 20.88
C GLN A 317 -13.32 -0.84 21.36
N PRO A 318 -12.90 -1.42 22.50
CA PRO A 318 -13.39 -2.72 22.99
C PRO A 318 -14.91 -2.81 23.15
N GLY A 319 -15.57 -1.69 23.47
CA GLY A 319 -17.03 -1.60 23.56
C GLY A 319 -17.76 -1.81 22.23
N MET A 320 -17.09 -1.56 21.11
CA MET A 320 -17.63 -1.70 19.74
C MET A 320 -17.03 -2.91 19.00
N GLN A 321 -16.04 -3.57 19.59
CA GLN A 321 -15.23 -4.59 18.93
C GLN A 321 -15.41 -5.99 19.52
N GLU A 322 -15.02 -7.00 18.74
CA GLU A 322 -14.99 -8.42 19.10
C GLU A 322 -13.74 -9.11 18.54
N ARG A 323 -13.31 -10.20 19.19
CA ARG A 323 -12.23 -11.05 18.68
C ARG A 323 -12.64 -11.77 17.40
N LYS A 324 -11.71 -11.85 16.45
CA LYS A 324 -11.83 -12.57 15.17
C LYS A 324 -10.59 -13.44 14.98
N VAL A 325 -10.79 -14.74 14.82
CA VAL A 325 -9.73 -15.64 14.34
C VAL A 325 -9.68 -15.54 12.81
N SER A 326 -8.52 -15.18 12.27
CA SER A 326 -8.27 -15.15 10.83
C SER A 326 -7.99 -16.56 10.30
N GLU A 327 -8.09 -16.76 8.98
CA GLU A 327 -7.87 -18.07 8.33
C GLU A 327 -6.50 -18.68 8.63
N ASN A 328 -5.50 -17.83 8.86
CA ASN A 328 -4.14 -18.23 9.25
C ASN A 328 -3.99 -18.47 10.77
N GLY A 329 -5.07 -18.51 11.53
CA GLY A 329 -5.07 -18.69 12.99
C GLY A 329 -4.77 -17.42 13.80
N ALA A 330 -4.43 -16.29 13.15
CA ALA A 330 -4.11 -15.06 13.87
C ALA A 330 -5.35 -14.46 14.54
N ILE A 331 -5.23 -14.10 15.82
CA ILE A 331 -6.28 -13.40 16.56
C ILE A 331 -6.20 -11.91 16.21
N ASN A 332 -7.31 -11.36 15.75
CA ASN A 332 -7.48 -9.95 15.41
C ASN A 332 -8.73 -9.43 16.12
N VAL A 333 -8.93 -8.12 16.05
CA VAL A 333 -10.08 -7.42 16.63
C VAL A 333 -10.80 -6.70 15.49
N ARG A 334 -12.12 -6.81 15.43
CA ARG A 334 -12.96 -6.12 14.43
C ARG A 334 -14.18 -5.52 15.12
N TYR A 335 -14.91 -4.64 14.45
CA TYR A 335 -16.24 -4.25 14.93
C TYR A 335 -17.15 -5.47 15.13
N ARG A 336 -17.97 -5.43 16.18
CA ARG A 336 -18.98 -6.45 16.50
C ARG A 336 -19.84 -6.75 15.28
N ARG A 337 -20.15 -8.03 15.03
CA ARG A 337 -20.75 -8.47 13.76
C ARG A 337 -21.99 -7.68 13.34
N GLY A 338 -22.93 -7.43 14.26
CA GLY A 338 -24.15 -6.66 13.99
C GLY A 338 -23.83 -5.20 13.62
N LEU A 339 -23.14 -4.49 14.51
CA LEU A 339 -22.68 -3.11 14.29
C LEU A 339 -21.92 -2.96 12.97
N LYS A 340 -21.05 -3.92 12.66
CA LYS A 340 -20.26 -3.93 11.44
C LYS A 340 -21.14 -4.04 10.19
N GLY A 341 -22.13 -4.93 10.20
CA GLY A 341 -23.07 -5.08 9.09
C GLY A 341 -23.86 -3.79 8.84
N ASP A 342 -24.37 -3.18 9.90
CA ASP A 342 -25.11 -1.91 9.83
C ASP A 342 -24.23 -0.78 9.28
N ALA A 343 -23.00 -0.65 9.77
CA ALA A 343 -22.05 0.35 9.31
C ALA A 343 -21.65 0.17 7.83
N VAL A 344 -21.47 -1.07 7.37
CA VAL A 344 -21.21 -1.35 5.94
C VAL A 344 -22.42 -0.96 5.09
N ALA A 345 -23.64 -1.32 5.51
CA ALA A 345 -24.84 -0.96 4.79
C ALA A 345 -25.01 0.57 4.69
N GLU A 346 -24.79 1.26 5.80
CA GLU A 346 -24.89 2.71 5.87
C GLU A 346 -23.81 3.43 5.04
N PHE A 347 -22.55 3.01 5.15
CA PHE A 347 -21.46 3.58 4.38
C PHE A 347 -21.67 3.38 2.87
N THR A 348 -22.08 2.18 2.45
CA THR A 348 -22.32 1.91 1.03
C THR A 348 -23.53 2.66 0.49
N ALA A 349 -24.57 2.88 1.31
CA ALA A 349 -25.69 3.75 0.95
C ALA A 349 -25.25 5.22 0.80
N LEU A 350 -24.34 5.69 1.66
CA LEU A 350 -23.76 7.02 1.58
C LEU A 350 -22.99 7.23 0.26
N VAL A 351 -22.12 6.28 -0.10
CA VAL A 351 -21.39 6.31 -1.38
C VAL A 351 -22.37 6.32 -2.56
N ARG A 352 -23.38 5.44 -2.58
CA ARG A 352 -24.37 5.39 -3.68
C ARG A 352 -25.19 6.66 -3.81
N ARG A 353 -25.47 7.35 -2.69
CA ARG A 353 -26.21 8.61 -2.68
C ARG A 353 -25.39 9.76 -3.26
N ILE A 354 -24.11 9.86 -2.89
CA ILE A 354 -23.26 11.00 -3.22
C ILE A 354 -22.52 10.79 -4.55
N MET A 355 -21.98 9.59 -4.77
CA MET A 355 -21.25 9.22 -5.99
C MET A 355 -21.92 8.00 -6.64
N PRO A 356 -23.14 8.14 -7.23
CA PRO A 356 -23.88 7.01 -7.79
C PRO A 356 -23.16 6.29 -8.95
N TYR A 357 -22.20 6.97 -9.60
CA TYR A 357 -21.34 6.41 -10.63
C TYR A 357 -20.20 5.54 -10.08
N CYS A 358 -19.84 5.69 -8.79
CA CYS A 358 -18.74 4.96 -8.18
C CYS A 358 -19.14 3.52 -7.86
N ARG A 359 -18.62 2.56 -8.62
CA ARG A 359 -18.86 1.13 -8.38
C ARG A 359 -18.15 0.66 -7.11
N ILE A 360 -18.87 0.19 -6.10
CA ILE A 360 -18.25 -0.50 -4.96
C ILE A 360 -17.95 -1.95 -5.38
N ARG A 361 -16.67 -2.32 -5.49
CA ARG A 361 -16.25 -3.67 -5.87
C ARG A 361 -16.50 -4.68 -4.76
N TYR A 362 -16.23 -4.30 -3.52
CA TYR A 362 -16.64 -5.03 -2.33
C TYR A 362 -16.66 -4.11 -1.11
N ALA A 363 -17.40 -4.52 -0.08
CA ALA A 363 -17.44 -3.87 1.22
C ALA A 363 -17.52 -4.95 2.32
N PHE A 364 -16.67 -4.89 3.36
CA PHE A 364 -16.71 -5.95 4.36
C PHE A 364 -16.31 -5.63 5.78
#